data_AF-A0A521ULI1-F1
#
_entry.id   AF-A0A521ULI1-F1
#
_cell.length_a   1.000
_cell.length_b   1.000
_cell.length_c   1.000
_cell.angle_alpha   90.00
_cell.angle_beta   90.00
_cell.angle_gamma   90.00
#
_symmetry.space_group_name_H-M   'P 1'
#
loop_
_entity.id
_entity.type
_entity.pdbx_description
1 polymer ?
#
loop_
_entity_poly.entity_id
_entity_poly.type
_entity_poly.pdbx_seq_one_letter_code
_entity_poly.pdbx_strand_id
1 'polypeptide(L)'
;MKSLLLPTFLFFFLLPLASYAQPPYRKIATQEVHKRLLDEHPEMRERQRDIERHTTSFQKNGSSAQITIPVIFHIIYNSEKERLSEAQVMSQIEALNRDFRMRDFSIRHPADTLEGFAARAADTEIEFCLAALTDRSGGNIALHYVRSNTPIWQSDDAVKFAKEGGADVVDPRHYLNVWVCRLDNAGSGYAQMPGGPEETDGIVIDYRFFGTMGTAAHP
;
A
#
# COMPACT_ATOMS: atom_id res chain seq x y z
N MET A 1 -18.03 56.74 -57.41
CA MET A 1 -17.06 55.80 -56.83
C MET A 1 -17.78 55.04 -55.74
N LYS A 2 -18.10 53.75 -55.96
CA LYS A 2 -18.89 52.91 -55.04
C LYS A 2 -17.93 52.23 -54.06
N SER A 3 -18.08 52.43 -52.74
CA SER A 3 -17.36 51.64 -51.73
C SER A 3 -18.30 50.59 -51.14
N LEU A 4 -17.83 49.35 -51.19
CA LEU A 4 -18.52 48.12 -50.79
C LEU A 4 -18.14 47.83 -49.33
N LEU A 5 -19.11 47.81 -48.41
CA LEU A 5 -18.89 47.35 -47.03
C LEU A 5 -19.13 45.83 -46.97
N LEU A 6 -18.08 45.09 -46.62
CA LEU A 6 -18.11 43.63 -46.42
C LEU A 6 -18.41 43.34 -44.93
N PRO A 7 -19.37 42.48 -44.57
CA PRO A 7 -19.61 42.13 -43.17
C PRO A 7 -18.62 41.05 -42.72
N THR A 8 -17.95 41.28 -41.60
CA THR A 8 -17.04 40.34 -40.96
C THR A 8 -17.86 39.26 -40.25
N PHE A 9 -17.80 38.02 -40.74
CA PHE A 9 -18.47 36.87 -40.13
C PHE A 9 -17.56 36.30 -39.04
N LEU A 10 -17.96 36.44 -37.78
CA LEU A 10 -17.22 35.91 -36.63
C LEU A 10 -17.48 34.39 -36.52
N PHE A 11 -16.51 33.58 -36.96
CA PHE A 11 -16.58 32.12 -36.88
C PHE A 11 -16.17 31.67 -35.46
N PHE A 12 -17.16 31.32 -34.63
CA PHE A 12 -16.93 30.78 -33.28
C PHE A 12 -16.44 29.33 -33.41
N PHE A 13 -15.13 29.11 -33.27
CA PHE A 13 -14.53 27.78 -33.28
C PHE A 13 -14.88 27.06 -31.96
N LEU A 14 -15.84 26.13 -32.02
CA LEU A 14 -16.16 25.22 -30.91
C LEU A 14 -15.03 24.20 -30.78
N LEU A 15 -14.02 24.52 -29.96
CA LEU A 15 -12.97 23.57 -29.58
C LEU A 15 -13.58 22.49 -28.67
N PRO A 16 -13.49 21.19 -29.02
CA PRO A 16 -13.88 20.14 -28.11
C PRO A 16 -12.89 20.14 -26.94
N LEU A 17 -13.38 20.45 -25.74
CA LEU A 17 -12.67 20.18 -24.51
C LEU A 17 -12.54 18.66 -24.37
N ALA A 18 -11.44 18.11 -24.87
CA ALA A 18 -11.01 16.77 -24.50
C ALA A 18 -10.72 16.80 -22.99
N SER A 19 -11.65 16.28 -22.20
CA SER A 19 -11.42 16.02 -20.77
C SER A 19 -10.40 14.89 -20.68
N TYR A 20 -9.12 15.24 -20.61
CA TYR A 20 -8.08 14.29 -20.23
C TYR A 20 -8.29 13.96 -18.74
N ALA A 21 -8.84 12.78 -18.47
CA ALA A 21 -8.74 12.21 -17.14
C ALA A 21 -7.26 12.17 -16.76
N GLN A 22 -6.89 12.85 -15.67
CA GLN A 22 -5.53 12.75 -15.16
C GLN A 22 -5.26 11.28 -14.85
N PRO A 23 -4.12 10.71 -15.27
CA PRO A 23 -3.76 9.37 -14.86
C PRO A 23 -3.80 9.32 -13.32
N PRO A 24 -4.29 8.22 -12.72
CA PRO A 24 -4.48 8.16 -11.28
C PRO A 24 -3.15 8.43 -10.58
N TYR A 25 -3.17 9.32 -9.58
CA TYR A 25 -2.00 9.72 -8.80
C TYR A 25 -1.30 8.50 -8.15
N ARG A 26 -2.06 7.44 -7.85
CA ARG A 26 -1.57 6.14 -7.39
C ARG A 26 -2.11 5.01 -8.26
N LYS A 27 -1.21 4.17 -8.76
CA LYS A 27 -1.54 2.84 -9.29
C LYS A 27 -1.17 1.80 -8.23
N ILE A 28 -2.02 0.81 -8.00
CA ILE A 28 -1.83 -0.24 -6.99
C ILE A 28 -1.92 -1.58 -7.73
N ALA A 29 -0.92 -2.45 -7.58
CA ALA A 29 -0.78 -3.66 -8.38
C ALA A 29 -1.35 -4.93 -7.73
N THR A 30 -2.11 -4.80 -6.64
CA THR A 30 -2.64 -5.94 -5.86
C THR A 30 -3.50 -6.89 -6.71
N GLN A 31 -4.30 -6.37 -7.65
CA GLN A 31 -5.17 -7.24 -8.47
C GLN A 31 -4.37 -8.03 -9.51
N GLU A 32 -3.35 -7.40 -10.10
CA GLU A 32 -2.43 -8.03 -11.03
C GLU A 32 -1.62 -9.14 -10.34
N VAL A 33 -1.08 -8.84 -9.16
CA VAL A 33 -0.38 -9.81 -8.30
C VAL A 33 -1.32 -10.94 -7.90
N HIS A 34 -2.54 -10.62 -7.46
CA HIS A 34 -3.52 -11.64 -7.06
C HIS A 34 -3.87 -12.58 -8.22
N LYS A 35 -4.10 -12.05 -9.42
CA LYS A 35 -4.36 -12.86 -10.61
C LYS A 35 -3.18 -13.76 -10.96
N ARG A 36 -1.95 -13.23 -10.96
CA ARG A 36 -0.73 -14.01 -11.19
C ARG A 36 -0.63 -15.16 -10.20
N LEU A 37 -0.81 -14.88 -8.90
CA LEU A 37 -0.74 -15.90 -7.86
C LEU A 37 -1.84 -16.96 -8.01
N LEU A 38 -3.06 -16.62 -8.45
CA LEU A 38 -4.10 -17.61 -8.75
C LEU A 38 -3.76 -18.53 -9.94
N ASP A 39 -2.95 -18.06 -10.87
CA ASP A 39 -2.49 -18.84 -12.02
C ASP A 39 -1.28 -19.72 -11.64
N GLU A 40 -0.36 -19.20 -10.82
CA GLU A 40 0.83 -19.90 -10.31
C GLU A 40 0.52 -20.91 -9.21
N HIS A 41 -0.50 -20.62 -8.38
CA HIS A 41 -0.92 -21.42 -7.23
C HIS A 41 -2.42 -21.75 -7.30
N PRO A 42 -2.86 -22.70 -8.15
CA PRO A 42 -4.27 -23.01 -8.35
C PRO A 42 -5.03 -23.37 -7.06
N GLU A 43 -4.33 -23.92 -6.07
CA GLU A 43 -4.88 -24.31 -4.77
C GLU A 43 -5.29 -23.10 -3.89
N MET A 44 -4.82 -21.89 -4.21
CA MET A 44 -5.28 -20.65 -3.56
C MET A 44 -6.79 -20.50 -3.63
N ARG A 45 -7.42 -20.95 -4.73
CA ARG A 45 -8.88 -20.86 -4.89
C ARG A 45 -9.62 -21.63 -3.78
N GLU A 46 -9.10 -22.78 -3.38
CA GLU A 46 -9.70 -23.54 -2.27
C GLU A 46 -9.40 -22.85 -0.93
N ARG A 47 -8.15 -22.43 -0.68
CA ARG A 47 -7.81 -21.70 0.55
C ARG A 47 -8.66 -20.45 0.75
N GLN A 48 -8.94 -19.70 -0.32
CA GLN A 48 -9.82 -18.54 -0.26
C GLN A 48 -11.27 -18.93 0.03
N ARG A 49 -11.78 -20.01 -0.57
CA ARG A 49 -13.11 -20.55 -0.20
C ARG A 49 -13.17 -20.94 1.27
N ASP A 50 -12.11 -21.51 1.82
CA ASP A 50 -12.04 -21.90 3.22
C ASP A 50 -12.05 -20.68 4.14
N ILE A 51 -11.29 -19.64 3.78
CA ILE A 51 -11.26 -18.36 4.48
C ILE A 51 -12.65 -17.72 4.50
N GLU A 52 -13.35 -17.66 3.37
CA GLU A 52 -14.71 -17.07 3.32
C GLU A 52 -15.72 -17.86 4.16
N ARG A 53 -15.62 -19.20 4.17
CA ARG A 53 -16.44 -20.04 5.06
C ARG A 53 -16.13 -19.79 6.52
N HIS A 54 -14.85 -19.65 6.87
CA HIS A 54 -14.42 -19.31 8.23
C HIS A 54 -14.96 -17.95 8.64
N THR A 55 -14.77 -16.91 7.82
CA THR A 55 -15.27 -15.54 8.06
C THR A 55 -16.78 -15.54 8.27
N THR A 56 -17.53 -16.24 7.43
CA THR A 56 -19.00 -16.35 7.57
C THR A 56 -19.41 -17.00 8.90
N SER A 57 -18.67 -18.02 9.35
CA SER A 57 -18.91 -18.67 10.64
C SER A 57 -18.56 -17.75 11.81
N PHE A 58 -17.42 -17.06 11.72
CA PHE A 58 -16.94 -16.13 12.73
C PHE A 58 -17.89 -14.93 12.88
N GLN A 59 -18.44 -14.40 11.80
CA GLN A 59 -19.43 -13.31 11.86
C GLN A 59 -20.72 -13.71 12.61
N LYS A 60 -21.09 -15.00 12.60
CA LYS A 60 -22.30 -15.49 13.28
C LYS A 60 -22.07 -15.85 14.74
N ASN A 61 -20.91 -16.43 15.05
CA ASN A 61 -20.66 -17.10 16.32
C ASN A 61 -19.43 -16.57 17.08
N GLY A 62 -18.62 -15.74 16.43
CA GLY A 62 -17.38 -15.20 16.99
C GLY A 62 -17.62 -13.95 17.83
N SER A 63 -16.59 -13.58 18.58
CA SER A 63 -16.51 -12.33 19.31
C SER A 63 -15.30 -11.55 18.82
N SER A 64 -15.48 -10.26 18.51
CA SER A 64 -14.36 -9.36 18.25
C SER A 64 -13.56 -9.15 19.54
N ALA A 65 -12.24 -9.02 19.39
CA ALA A 65 -11.35 -8.53 20.40
C ALA A 65 -10.39 -7.55 19.74
N GLN A 66 -9.83 -6.63 20.52
CA GLN A 66 -8.75 -5.78 20.05
C GLN A 66 -7.56 -6.64 19.63
N ILE A 67 -7.02 -6.38 18.44
CA ILE A 67 -5.89 -7.11 17.86
C ILE A 67 -4.73 -6.15 17.70
N THR A 68 -3.56 -6.52 18.19
CA THR A 68 -2.30 -5.82 17.89
C THR A 68 -1.51 -6.65 16.89
N ILE A 69 -1.24 -6.09 15.72
CA ILE A 69 -0.46 -6.70 14.65
C ILE A 69 0.99 -6.21 14.76
N PRO A 70 1.95 -7.10 15.08
CA PRO A 70 3.36 -6.76 15.06
C PRO A 70 3.86 -6.73 13.61
N VAL A 71 4.62 -5.69 13.26
CA VAL A 71 5.06 -5.40 11.89
C VAL A 71 6.58 -5.50 11.80
N ILE A 72 7.06 -6.14 10.73
CA ILE A 72 8.47 -6.16 10.33
C ILE A 72 8.62 -5.34 9.05
N PHE A 73 9.54 -4.39 9.05
CA PHE A 73 9.85 -3.55 7.90
C PHE A 73 11.17 -3.98 7.25
N HIS A 74 11.12 -4.29 5.97
CA HIS A 74 12.28 -4.56 5.13
C HIS A 74 12.53 -3.37 4.21
N ILE A 75 13.45 -2.48 4.59
CA ILE A 75 13.84 -1.30 3.83
C ILE A 75 14.92 -1.71 2.81
N ILE A 76 14.52 -1.88 1.55
CA ILE A 76 15.39 -2.26 0.45
C ILE A 76 15.79 -1.00 -0.33
N TYR A 77 17.07 -0.65 -0.28
CA TYR A 77 17.57 0.61 -0.83
C TYR A 77 18.77 0.39 -1.76
N ASN A 78 18.80 1.11 -2.87
CA ASN A 78 19.94 1.17 -3.78
C ASN A 78 20.76 2.46 -3.57
N SER A 79 20.08 3.55 -3.22
CA SER A 79 20.68 4.85 -2.89
C SER A 79 20.37 5.30 -1.46
N GLU A 80 21.18 6.19 -0.89
CA GLU A 80 20.94 6.73 0.46
C GLU A 80 19.62 7.49 0.59
N LYS A 81 19.09 8.01 -0.52
CA LYS A 81 17.76 8.65 -0.53
C LYS A 81 16.65 7.64 -0.23
N GLU A 82 16.82 6.38 -0.61
CA GLU A 82 15.84 5.31 -0.38
C GLU A 82 16.00 4.68 1.01
N ARG A 83 17.11 4.97 1.71
CA ARG A 83 17.36 4.50 3.07
C ARG A 83 16.57 5.35 4.09
N LEU A 84 15.30 4.99 4.28
CA LEU A 84 14.38 5.73 5.13
C LEU A 84 14.86 5.82 6.58
N SER A 85 14.62 6.96 7.24
CA SER A 85 14.89 7.10 8.67
C SER A 85 13.90 6.28 9.50
N GLU A 86 14.32 5.85 10.69
CA GLU A 86 13.43 5.19 11.65
C GLU A 86 12.22 6.07 11.99
N ALA A 87 12.40 7.39 12.10
CA ALA A 87 11.31 8.33 12.32
C ALA A 87 10.24 8.27 11.20
N GLN A 88 10.66 8.13 9.93
CA GLN A 88 9.71 7.97 8.83
C GLN A 88 8.97 6.63 8.92
N VAL A 89 9.65 5.55 9.34
CA VAL A 89 9.01 4.24 9.60
C VAL A 89 7.99 4.32 10.72
N MET A 90 8.35 4.94 11.85
CA MET A 90 7.43 5.11 12.98
C MET A 90 6.21 5.97 12.61
N SER A 91 6.39 6.98 11.75
CA SER A 91 5.27 7.79 11.24
C SER A 91 4.25 6.97 10.44
N GLN A 92 4.68 5.87 9.80
CA GLN A 92 3.76 4.94 9.13
C GLN A 92 2.95 4.14 10.14
N ILE A 93 3.56 3.67 11.24
CA ILE A 93 2.85 2.99 12.33
C ILE A 93 1.83 3.92 12.98
N GLU A 94 2.19 5.19 13.19
CA GLU A 94 1.27 6.21 13.69
C GLU A 94 0.09 6.43 12.74
N ALA A 95 0.35 6.53 11.44
CA ALA A 95 -0.70 6.65 10.43
C ALA A 95 -1.65 5.44 10.42
N LEU A 96 -1.09 4.21 10.44
CA LEU A 96 -1.90 2.98 10.52
C LEU A 96 -2.78 2.96 11.77
N ASN A 97 -2.21 3.26 12.94
CA ASN A 97 -2.98 3.32 14.18
C ASN A 97 -4.03 4.43 14.19
N ARG A 98 -3.75 5.58 13.57
CA ARG A 98 -4.75 6.64 13.41
C ARG A 98 -5.93 6.16 12.58
N ASP A 99 -5.64 5.54 11.44
CA ASP A 99 -6.65 5.20 10.44
C ASP A 99 -7.46 3.95 10.85
N PHE A 100 -6.84 2.94 11.47
CA PHE A 100 -7.53 1.71 11.90
C PHE A 100 -8.23 1.82 13.25
N ARG A 101 -7.79 2.73 14.13
CA ARG A 101 -8.43 2.97 15.45
C ARG A 101 -9.30 4.22 15.51
N MET A 102 -9.53 4.88 14.38
CA MET A 102 -10.22 6.18 14.31
C MET A 102 -9.73 7.20 15.35
N ARG A 103 -8.43 7.26 15.62
CA ARG A 103 -7.87 8.06 16.72
C ARG A 103 -7.89 9.56 16.46
N ASP A 104 -8.22 10.00 15.25
CA ASP A 104 -8.32 11.42 14.94
C ASP A 104 -9.28 11.70 13.77
N PHE A 105 -10.35 12.46 14.05
CA PHE A 105 -11.31 12.99 13.05
C PHE A 105 -10.94 14.40 12.54
N SER A 106 -9.79 14.95 12.96
CA SER A 106 -9.35 16.29 12.54
C SER A 106 -9.07 16.35 11.04
N ILE A 107 -8.60 15.24 10.46
CA ILE A 107 -8.48 15.05 9.02
C ILE A 107 -9.82 14.59 8.49
N ARG A 108 -10.73 15.55 8.28
CA ARG A 108 -11.99 15.26 7.59
C ARG A 108 -11.67 14.86 6.16
N HIS A 109 -12.02 13.64 5.78
CA HIS A 109 -12.04 13.27 4.37
C HIS A 109 -13.02 14.23 3.69
N PRO A 110 -12.75 14.75 2.49
CA PRO A 110 -13.68 15.66 1.81
C PRO A 110 -15.10 15.08 1.69
N ALA A 111 -15.19 13.75 1.55
CA ALA A 111 -16.45 13.01 1.54
C ALA A 111 -17.16 12.89 2.90
N ASP A 112 -16.55 13.25 4.03
CA ASP A 112 -17.23 13.29 5.33
C ASP A 112 -18.35 14.33 5.35
N THR A 113 -18.24 15.35 4.48
CA THR A 113 -19.28 16.37 4.26
C THR A 113 -20.35 15.94 3.25
N LEU A 114 -20.11 14.84 2.52
CA LEU A 114 -21.03 14.27 1.53
C LEU A 114 -21.74 13.04 2.15
N GLU A 115 -23.06 13.01 2.09
CA GLU A 115 -23.86 11.77 2.17
C GLU A 115 -23.65 10.84 3.39
N GLY A 116 -23.47 11.36 4.61
CA GLY A 116 -23.57 10.54 5.82
C GLY A 116 -22.53 9.41 5.94
N PHE A 117 -21.47 9.42 5.13
CA PHE A 117 -20.38 8.42 5.21
C PHE A 117 -19.67 8.44 6.56
N ALA A 118 -19.60 9.59 7.22
CA ALA A 118 -19.09 9.71 8.59
C ALA A 118 -19.83 8.80 9.59
N ALA A 119 -21.13 8.53 9.37
CA ALA A 119 -21.90 7.62 10.23
C ALA A 119 -21.59 6.13 9.97
N ARG A 120 -20.84 5.81 8.91
CA ARG A 120 -20.39 4.45 8.57
C ARG A 120 -18.92 4.20 8.89
N ALA A 121 -18.19 5.21 9.35
CA ALA A 121 -16.83 5.04 9.84
C ALA A 121 -16.83 4.12 11.08
N ALA A 122 -15.85 3.24 11.19
CA ALA A 122 -15.77 2.24 12.25
C ALA A 122 -14.35 2.16 12.85
N ASP A 123 -14.26 2.02 14.17
CA ASP A 123 -13.03 1.61 14.86
C ASP A 123 -12.90 0.12 14.59
N THR A 124 -11.84 -0.29 13.89
CA THR A 124 -11.63 -1.70 13.56
C THR A 124 -11.08 -2.49 14.74
N GLU A 125 -10.71 -1.81 15.83
CA GLU A 125 -10.01 -2.37 17.00
C GLU A 125 -8.67 -3.03 16.65
N ILE A 126 -8.08 -2.70 15.50
CA ILE A 126 -6.77 -3.15 15.07
C ILE A 126 -5.72 -2.09 15.38
N GLU A 127 -4.67 -2.50 16.08
CA GLU A 127 -3.47 -1.70 16.33
C GLU A 127 -2.25 -2.31 15.64
N PHE A 128 -1.26 -1.48 15.39
CA PHE A 128 0.02 -1.88 14.82
C PHE A 128 1.15 -1.47 15.74
N CYS A 129 2.13 -2.34 15.90
CA CYS A 129 3.38 -2.02 16.59
C CYS A 129 4.57 -2.55 15.80
N LEU A 130 5.74 -1.94 15.98
CA LEU A 130 6.97 -2.53 15.49
C LEU A 130 7.20 -3.83 16.27
N ALA A 131 7.52 -4.92 15.56
CA ALA A 131 7.77 -6.19 16.23
C ALA A 131 8.92 -6.07 17.26
N ALA A 132 8.83 -6.83 18.34
CA ALA A 132 9.87 -6.90 19.36
C ALA A 132 10.82 -8.09 19.08
N LEU A 133 11.49 -8.06 17.93
CA LEU A 133 12.45 -9.09 17.55
C LEU A 133 13.86 -8.61 17.87
N THR A 134 14.67 -9.46 18.50
CA THR A 134 16.07 -9.14 18.81
C THR A 134 17.03 -10.17 18.22
N ASP A 135 18.18 -9.71 17.74
CA ASP A 135 19.28 -10.59 17.39
C ASP A 135 20.00 -11.11 18.64
N ARG A 136 21.03 -11.95 18.45
CA ARG A 136 21.85 -12.50 19.54
C ARG A 136 22.58 -11.43 20.37
N SER A 137 22.72 -10.21 19.84
CA SER A 137 23.35 -9.07 20.52
C SER A 137 22.33 -8.15 21.22
N GLY A 138 21.03 -8.42 21.08
CA GLY A 138 19.95 -7.62 21.66
C GLY A 138 19.50 -6.45 20.78
N GLY A 139 19.99 -6.34 19.53
CA GLY A 139 19.57 -5.31 18.59
C GLY A 139 18.19 -5.62 18.00
N ASN A 140 17.32 -4.61 17.86
CA ASN A 140 16.00 -4.80 17.25
C ASN A 140 16.13 -5.12 15.75
N ILE A 141 15.62 -6.27 15.33
CA ILE A 141 15.61 -6.73 13.94
C ILE A 141 14.22 -6.67 13.31
N ALA A 142 13.26 -5.95 13.88
CA ALA A 142 11.99 -5.69 13.21
C ALA A 142 12.11 -4.62 12.12
N LEU A 143 13.24 -3.91 12.05
CA LEU A 143 13.56 -2.94 11.01
C LEU A 143 14.86 -3.35 10.30
N HIS A 144 14.71 -4.03 9.16
CA HIS A 144 15.80 -4.53 8.35
C HIS A 144 16.18 -3.51 7.28
N TYR A 145 17.46 -3.14 7.22
CA TYR A 145 18.01 -2.33 6.13
C TYR A 145 18.83 -3.21 5.19
N VAL A 146 18.37 -3.40 3.96
CA VAL A 146 19.07 -4.21 2.95
C VAL A 146 19.52 -3.33 1.79
N ARG A 147 20.84 -3.24 1.61
CA ARG A 147 21.41 -2.57 0.45
C ARG A 147 21.32 -3.51 -0.76
N SER A 148 20.69 -3.05 -1.83
CA SER A 148 20.51 -3.81 -3.06
C SER A 148 21.20 -3.14 -4.24
N ASN A 149 21.66 -3.94 -5.20
CA ASN A 149 22.13 -3.43 -6.50
C ASN A 149 20.97 -3.22 -7.49
N THR A 150 19.77 -3.70 -7.17
CA THR A 150 18.56 -3.53 -7.97
C THR A 150 18.01 -2.11 -7.77
N PRO A 151 18.05 -1.24 -8.79
CA PRO A 151 17.64 0.15 -8.63
C PRO A 151 16.12 0.33 -8.65
N ILE A 152 15.39 -0.58 -9.28
CA ILE A 152 13.93 -0.51 -9.47
C ILE A 152 13.39 -1.94 -9.40
N TRP A 153 12.38 -2.14 -8.57
CA TRP A 153 11.67 -3.40 -8.38
C TRP A 153 10.35 -3.43 -9.16
N GLN A 154 9.93 -4.63 -9.55
CA GLN A 154 8.65 -4.87 -10.20
C GLN A 154 7.63 -5.44 -9.19
N SER A 155 6.37 -5.54 -9.60
CA SER A 155 5.31 -6.18 -8.81
C SER A 155 5.26 -7.70 -9.03
N ASP A 156 6.43 -8.35 -8.97
CA ASP A 156 6.66 -9.76 -9.28
C ASP A 156 7.21 -10.56 -8.08
N ASP A 157 7.12 -10.00 -6.87
CA ASP A 157 7.63 -10.57 -5.61
C ASP A 157 9.15 -10.78 -5.53
N ALA A 158 9.96 -10.40 -6.52
CA ALA A 158 11.43 -10.56 -6.45
C ALA A 158 12.06 -9.88 -5.23
N VAL A 159 11.49 -8.75 -4.79
CA VAL A 159 11.93 -8.00 -3.59
C VAL A 159 11.80 -8.80 -2.29
N LYS A 160 10.95 -9.84 -2.28
CA LYS A 160 10.69 -10.69 -1.13
C LYS A 160 11.68 -11.85 -1.00
N PHE A 161 12.76 -11.84 -1.80
CA PHE A 161 13.78 -12.88 -1.77
C PHE A 161 15.19 -12.30 -1.64
N ALA A 162 15.93 -12.74 -0.62
CA ALA A 162 17.30 -12.30 -0.38
C ALA A 162 18.25 -12.66 -1.53
N LYS A 163 18.02 -13.81 -2.18
CA LYS A 163 18.81 -14.26 -3.36
C LYS A 163 18.72 -13.30 -4.56
N GLU A 164 17.64 -12.53 -4.68
CA GLU A 164 17.42 -11.54 -5.74
C GLU A 164 17.89 -10.13 -5.31
N GLY A 165 18.51 -10.02 -4.14
CA GLY A 165 18.93 -8.75 -3.53
C GLY A 165 17.83 -8.04 -2.75
N GLY A 166 16.73 -8.74 -2.42
CA GLY A 166 15.65 -8.29 -1.55
C GLY A 166 15.81 -8.78 -0.12
N ALA A 167 14.71 -9.11 0.56
CA ALA A 167 14.73 -9.72 1.88
C ALA A 167 13.68 -10.83 1.99
N ASP A 168 14.04 -11.98 2.55
CA ASP A 168 13.11 -13.09 2.76
C ASP A 168 12.03 -12.72 3.78
N VAL A 169 10.84 -13.30 3.63
CA VAL A 169 9.75 -13.18 4.61
C VAL A 169 10.20 -13.71 5.98
N VAL A 170 9.76 -13.04 7.06
CA VAL A 170 10.04 -13.46 8.44
C VAL A 170 8.73 -13.81 9.13
N ASP A 171 8.52 -15.11 9.35
CA ASP A 171 7.41 -15.69 10.12
C ASP A 171 6.04 -15.01 9.86
N PRO A 172 5.50 -15.17 8.63
CA PRO A 172 4.28 -14.50 8.19
C PRO A 172 3.03 -14.94 8.97
N ARG A 173 3.14 -16.00 9.78
CA ARG A 173 2.04 -16.45 10.66
C ARG A 173 1.86 -15.58 11.89
N HIS A 174 2.90 -14.84 12.29
CA HIS A 174 2.90 -14.01 13.49
C HIS A 174 3.16 -12.53 13.20
N TYR A 175 3.78 -12.20 12.06
CA TYR A 175 4.18 -10.82 11.74
C TYR A 175 3.67 -10.38 10.37
N LEU A 176 3.18 -9.15 10.30
CA LEU A 176 2.96 -8.48 9.03
C LEU A 176 4.31 -8.05 8.45
N ASN A 177 4.69 -8.65 7.33
CA ASN A 177 5.91 -8.28 6.61
C ASN A 177 5.62 -7.15 5.62
N VAL A 178 6.39 -6.07 5.71
CA VAL A 178 6.25 -4.90 4.85
C VAL A 178 7.60 -4.57 4.21
N TRP A 179 7.70 -4.72 2.91
CA TRP A 179 8.88 -4.28 2.15
C TRP A 179 8.66 -2.86 1.67
N VAL A 180 9.71 -2.04 1.82
CA VAL A 180 9.74 -0.68 1.32
C VAL A 180 10.91 -0.55 0.36
N CYS A 181 10.61 -0.26 -0.90
CA CYS A 181 11.63 -0.21 -1.94
C CYS A 181 11.28 0.81 -3.01
N ARG A 182 12.13 1.00 -4.01
CA ARG A 182 11.76 1.74 -5.20
C ARG A 182 11.04 0.83 -6.19
N LEU A 183 9.74 1.03 -6.36
CA LEU A 183 8.97 0.37 -7.42
C LEU A 183 9.10 1.15 -8.73
N ASP A 184 8.83 0.46 -9.83
CA ASP A 184 8.70 1.11 -11.12
C ASP A 184 7.56 2.15 -11.10
N ASN A 185 7.63 3.13 -12.01
CA ASN A 185 6.70 4.27 -12.01
C ASN A 185 5.24 3.88 -12.34
N ALA A 186 4.92 2.59 -12.33
CA ALA A 186 3.60 2.01 -12.50
C ALA A 186 2.96 1.58 -11.16
N GLY A 187 3.60 1.75 -9.99
CA GLY A 187 3.04 1.30 -8.72
C GLY A 187 3.39 2.17 -7.51
N SER A 188 2.41 2.39 -6.64
CA SER A 188 2.59 2.92 -5.28
C SER A 188 2.74 1.80 -4.24
N GLY A 189 2.36 0.57 -4.61
CA GLY A 189 2.49 -0.63 -3.79
C GLY A 189 1.59 -1.76 -4.28
N TYR A 190 1.71 -2.90 -3.61
CA TYR A 190 0.83 -4.06 -3.76
C TYR A 190 0.81 -4.88 -2.47
N ALA A 191 -0.25 -5.67 -2.28
CA ALA A 191 -0.37 -6.62 -1.19
C ALA A 191 -0.67 -8.02 -1.75
N GLN A 192 -0.23 -9.05 -1.04
CA GLN A 192 -0.75 -10.40 -1.26
C GLN A 192 -2.11 -10.54 -0.58
N MET A 193 -3.12 -11.04 -1.29
CA MET A 193 -4.42 -11.34 -0.68
C MET A 193 -4.34 -12.62 0.17
N PRO A 194 -5.19 -12.75 1.22
CA PRO A 194 -5.24 -13.96 2.03
C PRO A 194 -5.41 -15.24 1.21
N GLY A 195 -4.76 -16.31 1.68
CA GLY A 195 -4.73 -17.60 1.00
C GLY A 195 -3.59 -17.78 0.00
N GLY A 196 -2.71 -16.78 -0.18
CA GLY A 196 -1.47 -16.88 -0.94
C GLY A 196 -0.40 -17.76 -0.28
N PRO A 197 0.74 -17.98 -0.96
CA PRO A 197 1.88 -18.71 -0.41
C PRO A 197 2.54 -17.93 0.75
N GLU A 198 3.04 -18.65 1.76
CA GLU A 198 3.63 -18.03 2.96
C GLU A 198 4.93 -17.28 2.61
N GLU A 199 5.69 -17.78 1.64
CA GLU A 199 7.01 -17.29 1.23
C GLU A 199 6.99 -15.85 0.70
N THR A 200 5.82 -15.38 0.26
CA THR A 200 5.63 -14.01 -0.27
C THR A 200 4.53 -13.26 0.47
N ASP A 201 4.09 -13.72 1.64
CA ASP A 201 3.01 -13.06 2.36
C ASP A 201 3.41 -11.67 2.88
N GLY A 202 2.51 -10.70 2.69
CA GLY A 202 2.70 -9.32 3.14
C GLY A 202 2.54 -8.26 2.04
N ILE A 203 3.11 -7.09 2.30
CA ILE A 203 2.85 -5.85 1.57
C ILE A 203 4.15 -5.25 1.05
N VAL A 204 4.14 -4.73 -0.18
CA VAL A 204 5.26 -3.98 -0.75
C VAL A 204 4.79 -2.56 -1.05
N ILE A 205 5.54 -1.56 -0.59
CA ILE A 205 5.20 -0.14 -0.73
C ILE A 205 6.39 0.59 -1.36
N ASP A 206 6.11 1.50 -2.30
CA ASP A 206 7.16 2.36 -2.81
C ASP A 206 7.60 3.38 -1.74
N TYR A 207 8.90 3.58 -1.55
CA TYR A 207 9.47 4.46 -0.52
C TYR A 207 8.98 5.92 -0.61
N ARG A 208 8.53 6.38 -1.78
CA ARG A 208 7.94 7.71 -1.99
C ARG A 208 6.52 7.83 -1.46
N PHE A 209 5.85 6.73 -1.11
CA PHE A 209 4.49 6.73 -0.58
C PHE A 209 4.41 6.13 0.82
N PHE A 210 5.54 6.03 1.51
CA PHE A 210 5.65 5.39 2.81
C PHE A 210 5.93 6.39 3.93
N GLY A 211 5.14 6.33 5.00
CA GLY A 211 5.16 7.30 6.10
C GLY A 211 4.51 8.63 5.75
N THR A 212 4.54 9.58 6.69
CA THR A 212 3.92 10.92 6.56
C THR A 212 4.95 12.05 6.53
N MET A 213 6.23 11.70 6.45
CA MET A 213 7.35 12.64 6.48
C MET A 213 8.51 12.14 5.59
N GLY A 214 9.60 12.90 5.55
CA GLY A 214 10.83 12.48 4.88
C GLY A 214 10.65 12.42 3.36
N THR A 215 10.80 11.23 2.79
CA THR A 215 10.69 11.03 1.32
C THR A 215 9.27 10.90 0.81
N ALA A 216 8.28 10.86 1.69
CA ALA A 216 6.87 10.74 1.31
C ALA A 216 6.44 11.91 0.41
N ALA A 217 5.86 11.59 -0.75
CA ALA A 217 5.34 12.54 -1.70
C ALA A 217 3.93 12.98 -1.32
N HIS A 218 3.67 14.29 -1.45
CA HIS A 218 2.34 14.85 -1.23
C HIS A 218 1.37 14.44 -2.34
N PRO A 219 0.13 14.01 -2.01
CA PRO A 219 -0.93 13.70 -2.98
C PRO A 219 -1.22 14.80 -3.98
#